data_AF-A0A966CMX4-F1
#
_entry.id   AF-A0A966CMX4-F1
#
_cell.length_a   1.000
_cell.length_b   1.000
_cell.length_c   1.000
_cell.angle_alpha   90.00
_cell.angle_beta   90.00
_cell.angle_gamma   90.00
#
_symmetry.space_group_name_H-M   'P 1'
#
loop_
_entity.id
_entity.type
_entity.pdbx_description
1 polymer ?
#
loop_
_entity_poly.entity_id
_entity_poly.type
_entity_poly.pdbx_seq_one_letter_code
_entity_poly.pdbx_strand_id
1 'polypeptide(L)'
;MPLYSKEIFKHFKNPKNVGKIKKPSGVGEAGNLICGDVMKLYLKIEKNKKGERIIKDIKFETLGCVVAIANTSLLTTMVKGKKLEDV
;
A
#
# COMPACT_ATOMS: atom_id res chain seq x y z
N MET A 1 -27.75 -2.37 -7.02
CA MET A 1 -26.49 -3.03 -6.59
C MET A 1 -25.44 -1.95 -6.46
N PRO A 2 -24.79 -1.71 -5.31
CA PRO A 2 -23.74 -0.69 -5.26
C PRO A 2 -22.60 -1.15 -6.18
N LEU A 3 -22.13 -0.26 -7.05
CA LEU A 3 -21.04 -0.56 -8.00
C LEU A 3 -19.73 -0.99 -7.30
N TYR A 4 -19.60 -0.71 -6.00
CA TYR A 4 -18.42 -0.98 -5.20
C TYR A 4 -18.76 -1.75 -3.92
N SER A 5 -17.85 -2.62 -3.50
CA SER A 5 -17.97 -3.33 -2.22
C SER A 5 -17.90 -2.35 -1.05
N LYS A 6 -18.50 -2.74 0.09
CA LYS A 6 -18.44 -1.94 1.33
C LYS A 6 -16.99 -1.67 1.76
N GLU A 7 -16.09 -2.62 1.54
CA GLU A 7 -14.67 -2.48 1.88
C GLU A 7 -13.96 -1.45 1.00
N ILE A 8 -14.21 -1.42 -0.32
CA ILE A 8 -13.66 -0.38 -1.21
C ILE A 8 -14.08 1.01 -0.71
N PHE A 9 -15.36 1.18 -0.39
CA PHE A 9 -15.89 2.48 0.04
C PHE A 9 -15.31 2.94 1.37
N LYS A 10 -15.09 2.01 2.31
CA LYS A 10 -14.46 2.26 3.61
C LYS A 10 -13.00 2.72 3.45
N HIS A 11 -12.23 2.03 2.61
CA HIS A 11 -10.84 2.38 2.34
C HIS A 11 -10.70 3.66 1.52
N PHE A 12 -11.65 3.98 0.64
CA PHE A 12 -11.67 5.27 -0.04
C PHE A 12 -11.97 6.43 0.92
N LYS A 13 -12.97 6.29 1.79
CA LYS A 13 -13.36 7.36 2.74
C LYS A 13 -12.33 7.62 3.82
N ASN A 14 -11.62 6.58 4.28
CA ASN A 14 -10.62 6.67 5.32
C ASN A 14 -9.40 5.82 4.96
N PRO A 15 -8.59 6.26 3.99
CA PRO A 15 -7.46 5.50 3.51
C PRO A 15 -6.42 5.36 4.63
N LYS A 16 -6.04 4.12 4.87
CA LYS A 16 -4.96 3.74 5.81
C LYS A 16 -3.60 3.87 5.14
N ASN A 17 -2.58 4.17 5.95
CA ASN A 17 -1.18 4.15 5.53
C ASN A 17 -0.80 5.20 4.44
N VAL A 18 -1.54 6.30 4.34
CA VAL A 18 -1.18 7.40 3.44
C VAL A 18 0.07 8.13 3.96
N GLY A 19 0.98 8.48 3.03
CA GLY A 19 2.14 9.33 3.26
C GLY A 19 3.48 8.64 2.96
N LYS A 20 4.56 9.22 3.50
CA LYS A 20 5.94 8.78 3.28
C LYS A 20 6.54 8.13 4.53
N ILE A 21 7.52 7.26 4.33
CA ILE A 21 8.40 6.76 5.40
C ILE A 21 9.74 7.49 5.29
N LYS A 22 10.26 8.01 6.41
CA LYS A 22 11.61 8.60 6.46
C LYS A 22 12.64 7.47 6.41
N LYS A 23 13.60 7.55 5.47
CA LYS A 23 14.64 6.51 5.25
C LYS A 23 14.00 5.11 5.07
N PRO A 24 13.19 4.92 4.02
CA PRO A 24 12.59 3.62 3.72
C PRO A 24 13.68 2.62 3.34
N SER A 25 13.43 1.33 3.56
CA SER A 25 14.31 0.26 3.09
C SER A 25 14.17 0.04 1.58
N GLY A 26 13.02 0.39 1.01
CA GLY A 26 12.75 0.32 -0.42
C GLY A 26 11.62 1.27 -0.83
N VAL A 27 11.67 1.71 -2.09
CA VAL A 27 10.64 2.55 -2.70
C VAL A 27 10.28 1.93 -4.04
N GLY A 28 8.99 1.75 -4.29
CA GLY A 28 8.46 1.27 -5.56
C GLY A 28 7.54 2.32 -6.16
N GLU A 29 7.62 2.51 -7.47
CA GLU A 29 6.78 3.44 -8.22
C GLU A 29 6.17 2.70 -9.42
N ALA A 30 4.88 2.89 -9.63
CA ALA A 30 4.16 2.32 -10.74
C ALA A 30 3.08 3.28 -11.20
N GLY A 31 2.80 3.32 -12.50
CA GLY A 31 1.71 4.11 -13.05
C GLY A 31 1.13 3.48 -14.30
N ASN A 32 -0.09 3.86 -14.63
CA ASN A 32 -0.79 3.42 -15.82
C ASN A 32 -1.14 4.62 -16.70
N LEU A 33 -0.47 4.73 -17.84
CA LEU A 33 -0.65 5.84 -18.79
C LEU A 33 -2.06 5.91 -19.39
N ILE A 34 -2.81 4.81 -19.39
CA ILE A 34 -4.16 4.75 -19.96
C ILE A 34 -5.15 5.55 -19.11
N CYS A 35 -5.05 5.46 -17.78
CA CYS A 35 -5.94 6.15 -16.84
C CYS A 35 -5.27 7.31 -16.09
N GLY A 36 -3.95 7.47 -16.22
CA GLY A 36 -3.17 8.50 -15.53
C GLY A 36 -2.90 8.20 -14.05
N ASP A 37 -3.22 7.00 -13.56
CA ASP A 37 -2.97 6.61 -12.17
C ASP A 37 -1.45 6.48 -11.94
N VAL A 38 -0.94 7.08 -10.87
CA VAL A 38 0.46 6.97 -10.44
C VAL A 38 0.50 6.69 -8.94
N MET A 39 1.23 5.66 -8.54
CA MET A 39 1.36 5.21 -7.17
C MET A 39 2.83 5.08 -6.78
N LYS A 40 3.15 5.53 -5.57
CA LYS A 40 4.44 5.39 -4.92
C LYS A 40 4.28 4.68 -3.58
N LEU A 41 5.00 3.59 -3.39
CA LEU A 41 5.01 2.77 -2.18
C LEU A 41 6.34 2.89 -1.46
N TYR A 42 6.27 3.04 -0.14
CA TYR A 42 7.39 3.11 0.77
C TYR A 42 7.37 1.91 1.69
N LEU A 43 8.45 1.15 1.73
CA LEU A 43 8.57 -0.04 2.57
C LEU A 43 9.65 0.15 3.63
N LYS A 44 9.36 -0.23 4.87
CA LYS A 44 10.33 -0.40 5.95
C LYS A 44 10.43 -1.89 6.27
N ILE A 45 11.60 -2.46 6.07
CA ILE A 45 11.86 -3.89 6.28
C ILE A 45 12.79 -4.04 7.48
N GLU A 46 12.46 -4.99 8.35
CA GLU A 46 13.26 -5.37 9.52
C GLU A 46 13.46 -6.88 9.55
N LYS A 47 14.51 -7.35 10.23
CA LYS A 47 14.68 -8.78 10.50
C LYS A 47 14.04 -9.14 11.83
N ASN A 48 13.24 -10.19 11.88
CA ASN A 48 12.71 -10.71 13.15
C ASN A 48 13.78 -11.56 13.87
N LYS A 49 13.44 -12.10 15.05
CA LYS A 49 14.33 -12.96 15.86
C LYS A 49 14.80 -14.23 15.13
N LYS A 50 14.07 -14.67 14.10
CA LYS A 50 14.39 -15.85 13.26
C LYS A 50 15.21 -15.48 12.02
N GLY A 51 15.60 -14.20 11.86
CA GLY A 51 16.36 -13.71 10.72
C GLY A 51 15.52 -13.42 9.46
N GLU A 52 14.20 -13.58 9.52
CA GLU A 52 13.28 -13.39 8.39
C GLU A 52 13.00 -11.92 8.15
N ARG A 53 12.85 -11.51 6.89
CA ARG A 53 12.56 -10.13 6.50
C ARG A 53 11.07 -9.85 6.63
N ILE A 54 10.69 -8.96 7.53
CA ILE A 54 9.32 -8.58 7.80
C ILE A 54 9.08 -7.14 7.34
N ILE A 55 7.93 -6.91 6.70
CA ILE A 55 7.47 -5.57 6.33
C ILE A 55 6.93 -4.87 7.58
N LYS A 56 7.80 -4.14 8.28
CA LYS A 56 7.49 -3.46 9.53
C LYS A 56 6.49 -2.32 9.34
N ASP A 57 6.71 -1.53 8.29
CA ASP A 57 5.81 -0.45 7.92
C ASP A 57 5.74 -0.31 6.41
N ILE A 58 4.59 0.11 5.93
CA ILE A 58 4.30 0.35 4.53
C ILE A 58 3.41 1.58 4.45
N LYS A 59 3.77 2.51 3.57
CA LYS A 59 2.97 3.69 3.29
C LYS A 59 2.94 3.98 1.80
N PHE A 60 1.95 4.76 1.37
CA PHE A 60 1.82 5.10 -0.03
C PHE A 60 1.41 6.55 -0.26
N GLU A 61 1.74 7.03 -1.45
CA GLU A 61 1.15 8.20 -2.07
C GLU A 61 0.62 7.76 -3.42
N THR A 62 -0.58 8.22 -3.79
CA THR A 62 -1.16 7.88 -5.08
C THR A 62 -1.94 9.06 -5.60
N LEU A 63 -1.86 9.29 -6.90
CA LEU A 63 -2.77 10.09 -7.67
C LEU A 63 -3.50 9.15 -8.59
N GLY A 64 -4.80 9.00 -8.39
CA GLY A 64 -5.57 8.10 -9.23
C GLY A 64 -7.03 8.03 -8.84
N CYS A 65 -7.75 7.13 -9.51
CA CYS A 65 -9.18 6.96 -9.31
C CYS A 65 -9.53 6.47 -7.90
N VAL A 66 -10.82 6.56 -7.55
CA VAL A 66 -11.40 6.08 -6.27
C VAL A 66 -10.97 4.65 -5.96
N VAL A 67 -10.95 3.79 -6.99
CA VAL A 67 -10.58 2.38 -6.89
C VAL A 67 -9.09 2.23 -6.61
N ALA A 68 -8.24 3.01 -7.27
CA ALA A 68 -6.79 2.99 -7.04
C ALA A 68 -6.48 3.34 -5.58
N ILE A 69 -7.05 4.43 -5.05
CA ILE A 69 -6.86 4.85 -3.65
C ILE A 69 -7.34 3.76 -2.68
N ALA A 70 -8.54 3.23 -2.89
CA ALA A 70 -9.11 2.20 -2.02
C ALA A 70 -8.29 0.91 -2.03
N ASN A 71 -7.90 0.43 -3.22
CA ASN A 71 -7.14 -0.79 -3.40
C ASN A 71 -5.74 -0.68 -2.79
N THR A 72 -5.03 0.43 -3.04
CA THR A 72 -3.72 0.63 -2.42
C THR A 72 -3.84 0.71 -0.91
N SER A 73 -4.86 1.39 -0.39
CA SER A 73 -5.10 1.40 1.05
C SER A 73 -5.33 -0.01 1.61
N LEU A 74 -6.21 -0.80 0.98
CA LEU A 74 -6.45 -2.17 1.42
C LEU A 74 -5.17 -3.03 1.34
N LEU A 75 -4.46 -2.98 0.22
CA LEU A 75 -3.18 -3.68 0.01
C LEU A 75 -2.19 -3.40 1.14
N THR A 76 -1.98 -2.13 1.48
CA THR A 76 -1.03 -1.77 2.55
C THR A 76 -1.43 -2.35 3.91
N THR A 77 -2.73 -2.50 4.20
CA THR A 77 -3.18 -3.15 5.44
C THR A 77 -3.00 -4.66 5.43
N MET A 78 -3.11 -5.30 4.26
CA MET A 78 -2.94 -6.76 4.12
C MET A 78 -1.47 -7.19 4.16
N VAL A 79 -0.58 -6.33 3.66
CA VAL A 79 0.86 -6.63 3.50
C VAL A 79 1.66 -6.26 4.74
N LYS A 80 1.24 -5.25 5.50
CA LYS A 80 1.95 -4.83 6.72
C LYS A 80 2.05 -5.97 7.72
N GLY A 81 3.27 -6.26 8.18
CA GLY A 81 3.57 -7.32 9.14
C GLY A 81 3.80 -8.70 8.53
N LYS A 82 3.61 -8.88 7.21
CA LYS A 82 3.95 -10.12 6.52
C LYS A 82 5.44 -10.25 6.26
N LYS A 83 5.89 -11.49 5.99
CA LYS A 83 7.24 -11.74 5.48
C LYS A 83 7.34 -11.20 4.07
N LEU A 84 8.50 -10.65 3.72
CA LEU A 84 8.75 -10.12 2.39
C LEU A 84 8.61 -11.21 1.31
N GLU A 85 8.94 -12.45 1.66
CA GLU A 85 8.90 -13.61 0.76
C GLU A 85 7.47 -14.13 0.50
N ASP A 86 6.48 -13.75 1.32
CA ASP A 86 5.07 -14.19 1.20
C ASP A 86 4.22 -13.25 0.30
N VAL A 87 4.85 -12.24 -0.30
CA VAL A 87 4.20 -11.13 -1.02
C VAL A 87 4.78 -11.00 -2.42
#